data_AF-A0A7R9MV20-F1
#
_entry.id   AF-A0A7R9MV20-F1
#
_cell.length_a   1.000
_cell.length_b   1.000
_cell.length_c   1.000
_cell.angle_alpha   90.00
_cell.angle_beta   90.00
_cell.angle_gamma   90.00
#
_symmetry.space_group_name_H-M   'P 1'
#
loop_
_entity.id
_entity.type
_entity.pdbx_description
1 polymer ?
#
loop_
_entity_poly.entity_id
_entity_poly.type
_entity_poly.pdbx_seq_one_letter_code
_entity_poly.pdbx_strand_id
1 'polypeptide(L)'
;DRHQARAIFLSYEPTEKATKTLIFVGKGVTYDTGGADIKAGGIMAGMHRDKCGAAAVAGLFQTVAQLKPKNTRVLGVMAMVRNSIGPNCYVADEIITSRAGVRVRIGNTDAEGRMAMVDFVAHYREQILKENYVNPSIFTIATLTGHCCLAVGDNYSIIMDNGPARQMKTAETIQSAGH
;
A
#
# COMPACT_ATOMS: atom_id res chain seq x y z
N ASP A 1 -18.49 13.97 6.56
CA ASP A 1 -17.47 14.89 6.03
C ASP A 1 -16.97 14.51 4.65
N ARG A 2 -16.69 15.53 3.82
CA ARG A 2 -16.18 15.36 2.46
C ARG A 2 -14.73 14.83 2.51
N HIS A 3 -14.45 13.75 1.77
CA HIS A 3 -13.11 13.11 1.63
C HIS A 3 -12.46 12.61 2.92
N GLN A 4 -13.24 12.25 3.94
CA GLN A 4 -12.69 11.68 5.17
C GLN A 4 -11.95 10.37 4.88
N ALA A 5 -10.76 10.20 5.47
CA ALA A 5 -9.96 9.00 5.30
C ALA A 5 -10.72 7.74 5.75
N ARG A 6 -10.46 6.61 5.09
CA ARG A 6 -11.05 5.30 5.37
C ARG A 6 -9.99 4.22 5.26
N ALA A 7 -10.02 3.29 6.20
CA ALA A 7 -9.37 2.01 6.05
C ALA A 7 -10.44 0.99 5.66
N ILE A 8 -10.27 0.31 4.52
CA ILE A 8 -11.18 -0.76 4.11
C ILE A 8 -10.41 -2.07 4.25
N PHE A 9 -10.75 -2.85 5.27
CA PHE A 9 -10.16 -4.15 5.54
C PHE A 9 -10.93 -5.23 4.78
N LEU A 10 -10.18 -6.14 4.17
CA LEU A 10 -10.67 -7.29 3.43
C LEU A 10 -10.01 -8.54 4.01
N SER A 11 -10.77 -9.62 4.13
CA SER A 11 -10.25 -10.91 4.59
C SER A 11 -10.87 -12.05 3.80
N TYR A 12 -10.05 -13.05 3.55
CA TYR A 12 -10.44 -14.34 3.01
C TYR A 12 -9.85 -15.42 3.89
N GLU A 13 -10.74 -16.21 4.51
CA GLU A 13 -10.37 -17.38 5.27
C GLU A 13 -10.48 -18.65 4.40
N PRO A 14 -9.42 -19.46 4.33
CA PRO A 14 -9.43 -20.70 3.57
C PRO A 14 -10.32 -21.75 4.23
N THR A 15 -10.82 -22.71 3.45
CA THR A 15 -11.65 -23.81 3.96
C THR A 15 -10.84 -24.89 4.66
N GLU A 16 -9.55 -25.04 4.32
CA GLU A 16 -8.61 -25.93 4.96
C GLU A 16 -7.68 -25.16 5.88
N LYS A 17 -6.89 -25.88 6.69
CA LYS A 17 -5.87 -25.28 7.54
C LYS A 17 -4.91 -24.43 6.70
N ALA A 18 -4.82 -23.14 7.01
CA ALA A 18 -3.90 -22.24 6.34
C ALA A 18 -2.45 -22.77 6.47
N THR A 19 -1.72 -22.76 5.36
CA THR A 19 -0.27 -23.09 5.31
C THR A 19 0.58 -21.84 5.08
N LYS A 20 -0.05 -20.75 4.63
CA LYS A 20 0.55 -19.43 4.46
C LYS A 20 -0.49 -18.32 4.58
N THR A 21 -0.02 -17.12 4.89
CA THR A 21 -0.84 -15.91 5.01
C THR A 21 -0.25 -14.82 4.12
N LEU A 22 -1.03 -14.34 3.15
CA LEU A 22 -0.65 -13.24 2.26
C LEU A 22 -1.40 -11.97 2.68
N ILE A 23 -0.69 -10.88 2.87
CA ILE A 23 -1.22 -9.62 3.38
C ILE A 23 -0.92 -8.52 2.38
N PHE A 24 -1.94 -7.77 1.94
CA PHE A 24 -1.79 -6.73 0.92
C PHE A 24 -2.19 -5.36 1.45
N VAL A 25 -1.28 -4.39 1.37
CA VAL A 25 -1.52 -2.99 1.74
C VAL A 25 -1.48 -2.14 0.48
N GLY A 26 -2.62 -1.59 0.07
CA GLY A 26 -2.75 -0.80 -1.14
C GLY A 26 -2.80 0.70 -0.87
N LYS A 27 -1.94 1.47 -1.55
CA LYS A 27 -2.03 2.95 -1.57
C LYS A 27 -3.34 3.36 -2.24
N GLY A 28 -4.22 4.01 -1.47
CA GLY A 28 -5.55 4.43 -1.89
C GLY A 28 -5.73 5.95 -1.93
N VAL A 29 -4.73 6.69 -2.41
CA VAL A 29 -4.83 8.15 -2.53
C VAL A 29 -5.79 8.47 -3.69
N THR A 30 -7.04 8.76 -3.36
CA THR A 30 -8.14 8.92 -4.32
C THR A 30 -7.93 10.06 -5.31
N TYR A 31 -7.22 11.10 -4.86
CA TYR A 31 -6.66 12.16 -5.67
C TYR A 31 -5.52 12.81 -4.89
N ASP A 32 -4.42 13.09 -5.58
CA ASP A 32 -3.22 13.68 -4.98
C ASP A 32 -2.95 15.09 -5.51
N THR A 33 -3.14 16.10 -4.66
CA THR A 33 -2.74 17.48 -4.99
C THR A 33 -1.29 17.76 -4.59
N GLY A 34 -0.67 16.89 -3.81
CA GLY A 34 0.61 17.08 -3.12
C GLY A 34 0.53 17.71 -1.74
N GLY A 35 -0.65 18.08 -1.24
CA GLY A 35 -0.78 18.73 0.06
C GLY A 35 -0.25 20.17 0.04
N ALA A 36 0.51 20.56 1.08
CA ALA A 36 1.15 21.88 1.17
C ALA A 36 2.27 22.06 0.13
N ASP A 37 3.02 20.99 -0.14
CA ASP A 37 3.96 20.85 -1.25
C ASP A 37 3.21 20.61 -2.57
N ILE A 38 2.44 21.61 -2.99
CA ILE A 38 1.49 21.50 -4.12
C ILE A 38 2.19 21.05 -5.42
N LYS A 39 1.58 20.09 -6.12
CA LYS A 39 1.98 19.73 -7.48
C LYS A 39 1.73 20.90 -8.43
N ALA A 40 2.81 21.52 -8.91
CA ALA A 40 2.76 22.64 -9.85
C ALA A 40 3.13 22.21 -11.29
N GLY A 41 2.90 23.08 -12.28
CA GLY A 41 3.36 22.84 -13.66
C GLY A 41 2.57 21.78 -14.44
N GLY A 42 1.33 21.50 -14.06
CA GLY A 42 0.44 20.58 -14.80
C GLY A 42 0.57 19.09 -14.43
N ILE A 43 1.52 18.73 -13.58
CA ILE A 43 1.79 17.32 -13.18
C ILE A 43 0.70 16.72 -12.27
N MET A 44 -0.25 17.54 -11.81
CA MET A 44 -1.40 17.08 -11.03
C MET A 44 -2.43 16.34 -11.90
N ALA A 45 -2.47 16.62 -13.21
CA ALA A 45 -3.37 15.93 -14.11
C ALA A 45 -3.06 14.42 -14.14
N GLY A 46 -4.08 13.60 -13.93
CA GLY A 46 -3.92 12.14 -13.85
C GLY A 46 -3.69 11.58 -12.44
N MET A 47 -3.59 12.43 -11.41
CA MET A 47 -3.44 11.99 -10.01
C MET A 47 -4.70 11.34 -9.41
N HIS A 48 -5.80 11.26 -10.15
CA HIS A 48 -6.89 10.33 -9.83
C HIS A 48 -6.42 8.86 -9.89
N ARG A 49 -5.30 8.55 -10.58
CA ARG A 49 -4.72 7.20 -10.63
C ARG A 49 -3.93 6.83 -9.39
N ASP A 50 -3.76 7.76 -8.45
CA ASP A 50 -2.91 7.54 -7.28
C ASP A 50 -3.48 6.57 -6.22
N LYS A 51 -4.64 5.99 -6.55
CA LYS A 51 -5.32 4.91 -5.85
C LYS A 51 -5.14 3.54 -6.51
N CYS A 52 -4.36 3.43 -7.59
CA CYS A 52 -4.22 2.16 -8.32
C CYS A 52 -3.63 1.03 -7.46
N GLY A 53 -2.83 1.35 -6.44
CA GLY A 53 -2.39 0.37 -5.44
C GLY A 53 -3.55 -0.29 -4.71
N ALA A 54 -4.49 0.50 -4.18
CA ALA A 54 -5.72 0.00 -3.58
C ALA A 54 -6.64 -0.70 -4.59
N ALA A 55 -6.74 -0.19 -5.83
CA ALA A 55 -7.52 -0.83 -6.88
C ALA A 55 -6.97 -2.23 -7.23
N ALA A 56 -5.64 -2.40 -7.24
CA ALA A 56 -5.00 -3.70 -7.42
C ALA A 56 -5.33 -4.66 -6.27
N VAL A 57 -5.36 -4.18 -5.02
CA VAL A 57 -5.81 -4.99 -3.87
C VAL A 57 -7.27 -5.42 -4.04
N ALA A 58 -8.17 -4.51 -4.45
CA ALA A 58 -9.56 -4.86 -4.71
C ALA A 58 -9.69 -5.93 -5.81
N GLY A 59 -8.97 -5.77 -6.93
CA GLY A 59 -8.93 -6.74 -8.02
C GLY A 59 -8.37 -8.09 -7.59
N LEU A 60 -7.33 -8.10 -6.75
CA LEU A 60 -6.79 -9.32 -6.16
C LEU A 60 -7.83 -10.05 -5.32
N PHE A 61 -8.59 -9.34 -4.48
CA PHE A 61 -9.65 -9.95 -3.69
C PHE A 61 -10.80 -10.47 -4.54
N GLN A 62 -11.13 -9.80 -5.64
CA GLN A 62 -12.08 -10.31 -6.63
C GLN A 62 -11.60 -11.65 -7.23
N THR A 63 -10.32 -11.76 -7.59
CA THR A 63 -9.71 -13.00 -8.07
C THR A 63 -9.70 -14.09 -7.00
N VAL A 64 -9.37 -13.75 -5.75
CA VAL A 64 -9.40 -14.70 -4.62
C VAL A 64 -10.81 -15.24 -4.38
N ALA A 65 -11.84 -14.40 -4.46
CA ALA A 65 -13.23 -14.82 -4.31
C ALA A 65 -13.68 -15.80 -5.41
N GLN A 66 -13.09 -15.69 -6.61
CA GLN A 66 -13.34 -16.61 -7.73
C GLN A 66 -12.57 -17.93 -7.59
N LEU A 67 -11.27 -17.86 -7.28
CA LEU A 67 -10.39 -19.03 -7.23
C LEU A 67 -10.53 -19.85 -5.95
N LYS A 68 -10.92 -19.22 -4.84
CA LYS A 68 -11.15 -19.85 -3.52
C LYS A 68 -9.97 -20.75 -3.09
N PRO A 69 -8.77 -20.20 -2.91
CA PRO A 69 -7.59 -20.99 -2.58
C PRO A 69 -7.78 -21.73 -1.24
N LYS A 70 -7.71 -23.07 -1.29
CA LYS A 70 -8.16 -23.93 -0.18
C LYS A 70 -7.36 -23.81 1.11
N ASN A 71 -6.09 -23.43 1.05
CA ASN A 71 -5.16 -23.44 2.18
C ASN A 71 -4.36 -22.13 2.34
N THR A 72 -4.78 -21.04 1.68
CA THR A 72 -4.09 -19.75 1.72
C THR A 72 -5.01 -18.69 2.32
N ARG A 73 -4.62 -18.14 3.47
CA ARG A 73 -5.28 -16.96 4.03
C ARG A 73 -4.84 -15.72 3.26
N VAL A 74 -5.79 -14.86 2.93
CA VAL A 74 -5.51 -13.58 2.26
C VAL A 74 -6.14 -12.45 3.07
N LEU A 75 -5.32 -11.50 3.49
CA LEU A 75 -5.74 -10.29 4.20
C LEU A 75 -5.37 -9.08 3.35
N GLY A 76 -6.16 -8.03 3.43
CA GLY A 76 -5.92 -6.82 2.65
C GLY A 76 -6.45 -5.58 3.32
N VAL A 77 -5.81 -4.46 3.03
CA VAL A 77 -6.32 -3.15 3.39
C VAL A 77 -6.11 -2.16 2.26
N MET A 78 -7.15 -1.39 1.98
CA MET A 78 -7.09 -0.23 1.10
C MET A 78 -7.00 1.03 1.97
N ALA A 79 -5.86 1.72 1.90
CA ALA A 79 -5.58 2.96 2.63
C ALA A 79 -6.17 4.15 1.87
N MET A 80 -7.47 4.41 2.06
CA MET A 80 -8.22 5.37 1.25
C MET A 80 -8.16 6.77 1.86
N VAL A 81 -7.57 7.71 1.15
CA VAL A 81 -7.46 9.11 1.58
C VAL A 81 -7.46 10.03 0.36
N ARG A 82 -7.64 11.33 0.55
CA ARG A 82 -7.35 12.34 -0.47
C ARG A 82 -6.28 13.27 0.05
N ASN A 83 -5.16 13.40 -0.65
CA ASN A 83 -4.14 14.38 -0.29
C ASN A 83 -4.59 15.74 -0.82
N SER A 84 -5.17 16.55 0.08
CA SER A 84 -5.76 17.84 -0.28
C SER A 84 -4.99 18.96 0.39
N ILE A 85 -4.68 20.03 -0.36
CA ILE A 85 -4.29 21.30 0.22
C ILE A 85 -5.49 21.95 0.94
N GLY A 86 -5.25 22.55 2.10
CA GLY A 86 -6.27 23.25 2.86
C GLY A 86 -5.78 23.72 4.23
N PRO A 87 -6.62 24.43 5.00
CA PRO A 87 -6.23 25.00 6.28
C PRO A 87 -5.84 23.97 7.35
N ASN A 88 -6.24 22.71 7.17
CA ASN A 88 -5.97 21.59 8.08
C ASN A 88 -5.05 20.52 7.47
N CYS A 89 -4.37 20.80 6.35
CA CYS A 89 -3.37 19.88 5.82
C CYS A 89 -2.13 19.89 6.73
N TYR A 90 -1.47 18.74 6.88
CA TYR A 90 -0.16 18.72 7.54
C TYR A 90 0.86 19.38 6.61
N VAL A 91 1.82 20.11 7.18
CA VAL A 91 2.84 20.84 6.42
C VAL A 91 4.23 20.19 6.55
N ALA A 92 5.17 20.63 5.70
CA ALA A 92 6.58 20.29 5.87
C ALA A 92 7.09 20.76 7.25
N ASP A 93 8.07 20.03 7.79
CA ASP A 93 8.62 20.16 9.14
C ASP A 93 7.71 19.82 10.32
N GLU A 94 6.44 19.47 10.07
CA GLU A 94 5.64 18.79 11.10
C GLU A 94 6.24 17.42 11.48
N ILE A 95 5.99 17.00 12.71
CA ILE A 95 6.40 15.69 13.21
C ILE A 95 5.14 14.88 13.52
N ILE A 96 4.92 13.83 12.74
CA ILE A 96 3.80 12.90 12.92
C ILE A 96 4.29 11.63 13.59
N THR A 97 3.60 11.21 14.64
CA THR A 97 3.86 9.93 15.31
C THR A 97 3.09 8.82 14.61
N SER A 98 3.81 7.86 14.03
CA SER A 98 3.21 6.66 13.42
C SER A 98 2.62 5.71 14.47
N ARG A 99 1.78 4.78 14.03
CA ARG A 99 1.25 3.67 14.85
C ARG A 99 2.35 2.88 15.54
N ALA A 100 3.52 2.73 14.90
CA ALA A 100 4.67 2.04 15.47
C ALA A 100 5.39 2.82 16.59
N GLY A 101 4.89 4.00 16.97
CA GLY A 101 5.53 4.90 17.94
C GLY A 101 6.74 5.67 17.38
N VAL A 102 7.06 5.49 16.10
CA VAL A 102 8.17 6.18 15.43
C VAL A 102 7.71 7.57 15.01
N ARG A 103 8.50 8.60 15.36
CA ARG A 103 8.27 10.00 14.96
C ARG A 103 8.85 10.24 13.57
N VAL A 104 8.02 10.75 12.66
CA VAL A 104 8.39 11.05 11.27
C VAL A 104 8.33 12.54 11.05
N ARG A 105 9.47 13.16 10.73
CA ARG A 105 9.50 14.54 10.23
C ARG A 105 9.04 14.55 8.78
N ILE A 106 8.04 15.37 8.47
CA ILE A 106 7.54 15.53 7.11
C ILE A 106 8.51 16.41 6.32
N GLY A 107 9.28 15.81 5.42
CA GLY A 107 10.16 16.56 4.52
C GLY A 107 9.44 17.09 3.27
N ASN A 108 8.36 16.42 2.86
CA ASN A 108 7.56 16.78 1.69
C ASN A 108 6.17 16.11 1.83
N THR A 109 5.10 16.88 1.71
CA THR A 109 3.71 16.40 1.85
C THR A 109 3.21 15.62 0.63
N ASP A 110 3.91 15.72 -0.51
CA ASP A 110 3.74 14.93 -1.75
C ASP A 110 4.41 13.54 -1.69
N ALA A 111 5.01 13.22 -0.54
CA ALA A 111 5.46 11.86 -0.21
C ALA A 111 4.43 11.15 0.69
N GLU A 112 3.14 11.42 0.51
CA GLU A 112 2.03 10.95 1.35
C GLU A 112 1.78 9.44 1.25
N GLY A 113 2.04 8.83 0.10
CA GLY A 113 1.65 7.43 -0.14
C GLY A 113 2.27 6.45 0.85
N ARG A 114 3.53 6.71 1.25
CA ARG A 114 4.20 5.91 2.29
C ARG A 114 3.60 6.17 3.68
N MET A 115 3.19 7.42 3.96
CA MET A 115 2.55 7.80 5.23
C MET A 115 1.15 7.17 5.35
N ALA A 116 0.39 7.15 4.26
CA ALA A 116 -0.93 6.52 4.22
C ALA A 116 -0.88 5.01 4.47
N MET A 117 0.24 4.35 4.16
CA MET A 117 0.39 2.89 4.28
C MET A 117 1.13 2.42 5.54
N VAL A 118 2.08 3.20 6.09
CA VAL A 118 3.00 2.73 7.14
C VAL A 118 2.27 2.22 8.38
N ASP A 119 1.18 2.88 8.77
CA ASP A 119 0.39 2.48 9.94
C ASP A 119 -0.33 1.15 9.72
N PHE A 120 -0.67 0.81 8.48
CA PHE A 120 -1.27 -0.48 8.15
C PHE A 120 -0.25 -1.61 8.11
N VAL A 121 0.99 -1.32 7.66
CA VAL A 121 2.10 -2.28 7.78
C VAL A 121 2.37 -2.58 9.25
N ALA A 122 2.40 -1.56 10.11
CA ALA A 122 2.53 -1.73 11.56
C ALA A 122 1.36 -2.52 12.16
N HIS A 123 0.11 -2.17 11.79
CA HIS A 123 -1.09 -2.89 12.22
C HIS A 123 -1.02 -4.38 11.89
N TYR A 124 -0.64 -4.75 10.66
CA TYR A 124 -0.53 -6.15 10.29
C TYR A 124 0.63 -6.86 10.94
N ARG A 125 1.76 -6.19 11.18
CA ARG A 125 2.84 -6.75 12.01
C ARG A 125 2.34 -7.12 13.40
N GLU A 126 1.56 -6.24 14.04
CA GLU A 126 0.95 -6.53 15.35
C GLU A 126 -0.02 -7.70 15.28
N GLN A 127 -0.89 -7.76 14.27
CA GLN A 127 -1.83 -8.86 14.07
C GLN A 127 -1.12 -10.21 13.84
N ILE A 128 -0.07 -10.23 13.02
CA ILE A 128 0.73 -11.43 12.77
C ILE A 128 1.26 -12.01 14.09
N LEU A 129 1.80 -11.17 14.96
CA LEU A 129 2.36 -11.60 16.23
C LEU A 129 1.28 -12.06 17.21
N LYS A 130 0.14 -11.35 17.25
CA LYS A 130 -0.97 -11.65 18.15
C LYS A 130 -1.69 -12.94 17.77
N GLU A 131 -2.02 -13.11 16.49
CA GLU A 131 -2.83 -14.21 15.98
C GLU A 131 -1.97 -15.40 15.49
N ASN A 132 -0.64 -15.28 15.61
CA ASN A 132 0.35 -16.27 15.19
C ASN A 132 0.12 -16.78 13.75
N TYR A 133 0.00 -15.84 12.80
CA TYR A 133 -0.24 -16.18 11.40
C TYR A 133 0.91 -16.99 10.81
N VAL A 134 0.57 -18.10 10.17
CA VAL A 134 1.52 -19.03 9.54
C VAL A 134 2.13 -18.43 8.28
N ASN A 135 3.46 -18.51 8.16
CA ASN A 135 4.28 -18.04 7.02
C ASN A 135 3.77 -16.72 6.40
N PRO A 136 3.77 -15.61 7.18
CA PRO A 136 3.17 -14.37 6.76
C PRO A 136 4.06 -13.62 5.76
N SER A 137 3.47 -13.09 4.69
CA SER A 137 4.13 -12.19 3.74
C SER A 137 3.30 -10.93 3.57
N ILE A 138 3.92 -9.77 3.77
CA ILE A 138 3.27 -8.46 3.58
C ILE A 138 3.76 -7.85 2.28
N PHE A 139 2.82 -7.46 1.43
CA PHE A 139 3.04 -6.76 0.17
C PHE A 139 2.45 -5.37 0.25
N THR A 140 3.22 -4.37 -0.13
CA THR A 140 2.72 -3.00 -0.35
C THR A 140 2.62 -2.73 -1.84
N ILE A 141 1.45 -2.32 -2.32
CA ILE A 141 1.22 -2.01 -3.74
C ILE A 141 0.88 -0.53 -3.87
N ALA A 142 1.66 0.21 -4.65
CA ALA A 142 1.52 1.66 -4.71
C ALA A 142 2.01 2.27 -6.02
N THR A 143 1.28 3.29 -6.48
CA THR A 143 1.76 4.34 -7.39
C THR A 143 2.63 5.30 -6.58
N LEU A 144 3.84 4.88 -6.20
CA LEU A 144 4.58 5.56 -5.13
C LEU A 144 5.50 6.67 -5.63
N THR A 145 6.24 6.45 -6.72
CA THR A 145 7.27 7.40 -7.15
C THR A 145 7.34 7.52 -8.66
N GLY A 146 7.57 8.74 -9.16
CA GLY A 146 7.93 8.95 -10.56
C GLY A 146 9.28 8.31 -10.92
N HIS A 147 10.17 8.09 -9.93
CA HIS A 147 11.45 7.42 -10.14
C HIS A 147 11.30 5.98 -10.66
N CYS A 148 10.20 5.30 -10.34
CA CYS A 148 9.92 4.00 -10.95
C CYS A 148 9.79 4.10 -12.47
N CYS A 149 9.07 5.11 -12.96
CA CYS A 149 8.89 5.33 -14.40
C CYS A 149 10.22 5.71 -15.07
N LEU A 150 11.05 6.53 -14.40
CA LEU A 150 12.38 6.88 -14.90
C LEU A 150 13.34 5.67 -14.97
N ALA A 151 13.20 4.71 -14.05
CA ALA A 151 14.09 3.57 -13.96
C ALA A 151 13.74 2.44 -14.93
N VAL A 152 12.45 2.13 -15.12
CA VAL A 152 12.01 0.96 -15.92
C VAL A 152 11.02 1.30 -17.04
N GLY A 153 10.65 2.58 -17.21
CA GLY A 153 9.65 3.03 -18.19
C GLY A 153 8.21 2.95 -17.67
N ASP A 154 7.27 3.48 -18.47
CA ASP A 154 5.88 3.68 -18.06
C ASP A 154 5.04 2.39 -18.00
N ASN A 155 5.52 1.31 -18.63
CA ASN A 155 4.79 0.06 -18.80
C ASN A 155 5.27 -1.08 -17.88
N TYR A 156 6.26 -0.81 -17.02
CA TYR A 156 6.83 -1.81 -16.12
C TYR A 156 6.67 -1.40 -14.67
N SER A 157 6.41 -2.38 -13.81
CA SER A 157 6.40 -2.17 -12.36
C SER A 157 7.76 -2.52 -11.75
N ILE A 158 8.08 -1.94 -10.59
CA ILE A 158 9.25 -2.31 -9.79
C ILE A 158 8.79 -3.08 -8.56
N ILE A 159 9.47 -4.19 -8.27
CA ILE A 159 9.28 -4.96 -7.05
C ILE A 159 10.58 -4.93 -6.25
N MET A 160 10.47 -4.67 -4.95
CA MET A 160 11.61 -4.62 -4.05
C MET A 160 11.44 -5.60 -2.90
N ASP A 161 12.37 -6.55 -2.82
CA ASP A 161 12.43 -7.52 -1.73
C ASP A 161 13.25 -6.99 -0.55
N ASN A 162 12.75 -7.25 0.66
CA ASN A 162 13.58 -7.23 1.86
C ASN A 162 14.48 -8.49 1.93
N GLY A 163 15.30 -8.61 2.98
CA GLY A 163 16.21 -9.75 3.14
C GLY A 163 15.54 -11.12 3.02
N PRO A 164 14.52 -11.43 3.86
CA PRO A 164 13.79 -12.69 3.76
C PRO A 164 13.08 -12.92 2.42
N ALA A 165 12.42 -11.90 1.86
CA ALA A 165 11.73 -12.03 0.57
C ALA A 165 12.70 -12.35 -0.58
N ARG A 166 13.91 -11.78 -0.54
CA ARG A 166 14.98 -12.02 -1.52
C ARG A 166 15.51 -13.45 -1.44
N GLN A 167 15.65 -14.00 -0.23
CA GLN A 167 16.03 -15.41 -0.06
C GLN A 167 14.99 -16.36 -0.66
N MET A 168 13.71 -15.97 -0.62
CA MET A 168 12.62 -16.70 -1.26
C MET A 168 12.42 -16.35 -2.75
N LYS A 169 13.22 -15.43 -3.31
CA LYS A 169 13.10 -14.96 -4.70
C LYS A 169 11.69 -14.47 -5.04
N THR A 170 11.10 -13.72 -4.12
CA THR A 170 9.70 -13.29 -4.23
C THR A 170 9.49 -12.39 -5.44
N ALA A 171 10.36 -11.38 -5.63
CA ALA A 171 10.29 -10.48 -6.77
C ALA A 171 10.45 -11.23 -8.12
N GLU A 172 11.44 -12.13 -8.23
CA GLU A 172 11.67 -12.93 -9.44
C GLU A 172 10.47 -13.82 -9.79
N THR A 173 9.84 -14.42 -8.76
CA THR A 173 8.66 -15.27 -8.94
C THR A 173 7.47 -14.48 -9.45
N ILE A 174 7.22 -13.28 -8.89
CA ILE A 174 6.13 -12.41 -9.35
C ILE A 174 6.40 -11.94 -10.78
N GLN A 175 7.63 -11.54 -11.08
CA GLN A 175 8.01 -11.11 -12.42
C GLN A 175 7.79 -12.22 -13.47
N SER A 176 8.22 -13.44 -13.14
CA SER A 176 8.05 -14.61 -14.02
C SER A 176 6.58 -14.99 -14.25
N ALA A 177 5.67 -14.57 -13.37
CA ALA A 177 4.23 -14.77 -13.51
C ALA A 177 3.54 -13.75 -14.45
N GLY A 178 4.31 -12.82 -15.04
CA GLY A 178 3.82 -11.85 -16.02
C GLY A 178 3.71 -10.42 -15.50
N HIS A 179 4.54 -10.05 -14.51
CA HIS A 179 4.64 -8.70 -13.98
C HIS A 179 5.97 -8.02 -14.33
#